data_AF-A0A034W6X2-F1
#
_entry.id   AF-A0A034W6X2-F1
#
_cell.length_a   1.000
_cell.length_b   1.000
_cell.length_c   1.000
_cell.angle_alpha   90.00
_cell.angle_beta   90.00
_cell.angle_gamma   90.00
#
_symmetry.space_group_name_H-M   'P 1'
#
loop_
_entity.id
_entity.type
_entity.pdbx_description
1 polymer ?
#
loop_
_entity_poly.entity_id
_entity_poly.type
_entity_poly.pdbx_seq_one_letter_code
_entity_poly.pdbx_strand_id
1 'polypeptide(L)'
;MDGEMETIVPQEDFDRNEQKYLRELELDGRASVEAKFGYALCLVRCAHKQDIAKGIELLEELMEQHSEGRRDYLYYLALGEARMKNYDRALQYCKAFLEIEENPQVRSLEECIQKRYDKDLKKGMAVAGGAVLVLGGILGLGIALAKK
;
A
#
# COMPACT_ATOMS: atom_id res chain seq x y z
N MET A 1 8.75 11.09 -4.55
CA MET A 1 7.37 10.55 -4.61
C MET A 1 7.28 9.09 -4.16
N ASP A 2 8.29 8.22 -4.36
CA ASP A 2 8.27 6.87 -3.73
C ASP A 2 8.38 6.88 -2.20
N GLY A 3 8.98 7.93 -1.61
CA GLY A 3 9.21 8.03 -0.18
C GLY A 3 7.94 8.21 0.67
N GLU A 4 6.82 8.65 0.11
CA GLU A 4 5.58 8.86 0.90
C GLU A 4 5.00 7.54 1.40
N MET A 5 5.10 6.48 0.61
CA MET A 5 4.65 5.14 0.97
C MET A 5 5.61 4.39 1.91
N GLU A 6 6.82 4.92 2.10
CA GLU A 6 7.90 4.32 2.88
C GLU A 6 8.17 5.10 4.17
N THR A 7 7.28 6.03 4.56
CA THR A 7 7.44 6.85 5.77
C THR A 7 7.34 5.98 7.01
N ILE A 8 8.49 5.70 7.64
CA ILE A 8 8.58 4.97 8.91
C ILE A 8 8.23 5.94 10.04
N VAL A 9 7.29 5.53 10.89
CA VAL A 9 6.87 6.28 12.07
C VAL A 9 7.98 6.17 13.13
N PRO A 10 8.41 7.27 13.77
CA PRO A 10 9.35 7.20 14.88
C PRO A 10 8.83 6.26 15.98
N GLN A 11 9.71 5.44 16.55
CA GLN A 11 9.30 4.43 17.55
C GLN A 11 8.57 5.06 18.75
N GLU A 12 9.02 6.22 19.21
CA GLU A 12 8.38 6.95 20.31
C GLU A 12 6.93 7.36 19.97
N ASP A 13 6.67 7.76 18.73
CA ASP A 13 5.32 8.10 18.28
C ASP A 13 4.44 6.85 18.20
N PHE A 14 5.00 5.73 17.73
CA PHE A 14 4.29 4.45 17.72
C PHE A 14 3.90 4.04 19.14
N ASP A 15 4.85 3.98 20.06
CA ASP A 15 4.65 3.54 21.44
C ASP A 15 3.62 4.43 22.16
N ARG A 16 3.68 5.75 21.95
CA ARG A 16 2.72 6.69 22.52
C ARG A 16 1.29 6.45 22.04
N ASN A 17 1.11 6.25 20.73
CA ASN A 17 -0.22 6.01 20.15
C ASN A 17 -0.76 4.63 20.55
N GLU A 18 0.08 3.60 20.57
CA GLU A 18 -0.29 2.26 21.02
C GLU A 18 -0.71 2.27 22.49
N GLN A 19 0.08 2.89 23.37
CA GLN A 19 -0.26 2.99 24.79
C GLN A 19 -1.57 3.75 25.01
N LYS A 20 -1.82 4.85 24.28
CA LYS A 20 -3.09 5.59 24.38
C LYS A 20 -4.27 4.70 23.98
N TYR A 21 -4.18 4.01 22.83
CA TYR A 21 -5.22 3.12 22.35
C TYR A 21 -5.51 1.97 23.33
N LEU A 22 -4.47 1.27 23.81
CA LEU A 22 -4.62 0.14 24.73
C LEU A 22 -5.19 0.58 26.08
N ARG A 23 -4.74 1.72 26.60
CA ARG A 23 -5.21 2.25 27.89
C ARG A 23 -6.69 2.59 27.85
N GLU A 24 -7.16 3.26 26.80
CA GLU A 24 -8.59 3.58 26.65
C GLU A 24 -9.42 2.30 26.48
N LEU A 25 -8.92 1.32 25.73
CA LEU A 25 -9.59 0.03 25.59
C LEU A 25 -9.71 -0.73 26.92
N GLU A 26 -8.68 -0.68 27.77
CA GLU A 26 -8.67 -1.31 29.09
C GLU A 26 -9.61 -0.60 30.08
N LEU A 27 -9.60 0.74 30.10
CA LEU A 27 -10.38 1.52 31.06
C LEU A 27 -11.86 1.63 30.70
N ASP A 28 -12.16 1.88 29.43
CA ASP A 28 -13.51 2.23 28.97
C ASP A 28 -14.17 1.11 28.14
N GLY A 29 -13.46 0.02 27.86
CA GLY A 29 -13.91 -1.06 26.99
C GLY A 29 -13.97 -0.68 25.50
N ARG A 30 -13.59 0.56 25.16
CA ARG A 30 -13.55 1.10 23.80
C ARG A 30 -12.53 2.23 23.72
N ALA A 31 -11.84 2.35 22.59
CA ALA A 31 -10.96 3.48 22.32
C ALA A 31 -11.75 4.66 21.71
N SER A 32 -11.34 5.88 22.04
CA SER A 32 -11.82 7.09 21.36
C SER A 32 -11.45 7.10 19.88
N VAL A 33 -12.16 7.89 19.09
CA VAL A 33 -11.87 8.11 17.66
C VAL A 33 -10.43 8.56 17.47
N GLU A 34 -9.96 9.49 18.29
CA GLU A 34 -8.61 10.05 18.22
C GLU A 34 -7.54 8.98 18.50
N ALA A 35 -7.70 8.19 19.57
CA ALA A 35 -6.74 7.14 19.92
C ALA A 35 -6.72 6.02 18.88
N LYS A 36 -7.90 5.57 18.43
CA LYS A 36 -8.03 4.55 17.39
C LYS A 36 -7.40 5.02 16.08
N PHE A 37 -7.69 6.25 15.66
CA PHE A 37 -7.15 6.82 14.43
C PHE A 37 -5.63 6.98 14.52
N GLY A 38 -5.10 7.58 15.60
CA GLY A 38 -3.67 7.78 15.80
C GLY A 38 -2.87 6.48 15.76
N TYR A 39 -3.37 5.42 16.40
CA TYR A 39 -2.75 4.09 16.34
C TYR A 39 -2.86 3.46 14.95
N ALA A 40 -4.01 3.57 14.28
CA ALA A 40 -4.18 3.06 12.92
C ALA A 40 -3.21 3.71 11.92
N LEU A 41 -2.98 5.03 12.03
CA LEU A 41 -1.98 5.74 11.22
C LEU A 41 -0.57 5.20 11.39
N CYS A 42 -0.23 4.80 12.61
CA CYS A 42 1.06 4.21 12.90
C CYS A 42 1.19 2.83 12.24
N LEU A 43 0.17 1.99 12.41
CA LEU A 43 0.10 0.63 11.90
C LEU A 43 0.17 0.56 10.37
N VAL A 44 -0.57 1.40 9.63
CA VAL A 44 -0.53 1.41 8.15
C VAL A 44 0.79 1.87 7.57
N ARG A 45 1.72 2.37 8.41
CA ARG A 45 3.09 2.77 8.08
C ARG A 45 4.16 1.79 8.56
N CYS A 46 3.80 0.77 9.34
CA CYS A 46 4.73 -0.28 9.80
C CYS A 46 5.27 -1.14 8.64
N ALA A 47 6.40 -1.82 8.84
CA ALA A 47 6.98 -2.70 7.83
C ALA A 47 6.26 -4.05 7.70
N HIS A 48 5.61 -4.52 8.77
CA HIS A 48 4.97 -5.83 8.81
C HIS A 48 3.54 -5.78 8.25
N LYS A 49 3.22 -6.71 7.35
CA LYS A 49 1.88 -6.79 6.73
C LYS A 49 0.74 -7.01 7.72
N GLN A 50 1.00 -7.68 8.84
CA GLN A 50 0.01 -7.92 9.88
C GLN A 50 -0.41 -6.61 10.57
N ASP A 51 0.56 -5.74 10.86
CA ASP A 51 0.29 -4.42 11.42
C ASP A 51 -0.50 -3.56 10.43
N ILE A 52 -0.10 -3.56 9.16
CA ILE A 52 -0.82 -2.82 8.11
C ILE A 52 -2.26 -3.30 8.01
N ALA A 53 -2.50 -4.61 8.02
CA ALA A 53 -3.85 -5.18 7.98
C ALA A 53 -4.71 -4.74 9.18
N LYS A 54 -4.15 -4.76 10.40
CA LYS A 54 -4.83 -4.24 11.61
C LYS A 54 -5.14 -2.75 11.48
N GLY A 55 -4.20 -1.97 10.94
CA GLY A 55 -4.41 -0.54 10.70
C GLY A 55 -5.55 -0.26 9.71
N ILE A 56 -5.64 -1.05 8.64
CA ILE A 56 -6.75 -0.98 7.67
C ILE A 56 -8.09 -1.28 8.36
N GLU A 57 -8.17 -2.37 9.12
CA GLU A 57 -9.39 -2.77 9.84
C GLU A 57 -9.89 -1.66 10.78
N LEU A 58 -8.98 -1.05 11.55
CA LEU A 58 -9.33 0.07 12.43
C LEU A 58 -9.83 1.30 11.66
N LEU A 59 -9.28 1.58 10.48
CA LEU A 59 -9.72 2.69 9.63
C LEU A 59 -11.08 2.40 8.97
N GLU A 60 -11.34 1.17 8.56
CA GLU A 60 -12.65 0.76 8.04
C GLU A 60 -13.73 0.92 9.11
N GLU A 61 -13.45 0.45 10.34
CA GLU A 61 -14.37 0.61 11.47
C GLU A 61 -14.66 2.09 11.77
N LEU A 62 -13.63 2.94 11.75
CA LEU A 62 -13.79 4.38 11.91
C LEU A 62 -14.63 5.00 10.79
N MET A 63 -14.42 4.59 9.54
CA MET A 63 -15.16 5.09 8.38
C MET A 63 -16.63 4.71 8.40
N GLU A 64 -16.98 3.56 8.98
CA GLU A 64 -18.36 3.13 9.17
C GLU A 64 -19.06 3.89 10.31
N GLN A 65 -18.34 4.15 11.41
CA GLN A 65 -18.93 4.72 12.63
C GLN A 65 -18.87 6.26 12.69
N HIS A 66 -17.91 6.89 12.01
CA HIS A 66 -17.61 8.32 12.16
C HIS A 66 -17.39 8.99 10.81
N SER A 67 -18.37 9.77 10.34
CA SER A 67 -18.26 10.43 9.04
C SER A 67 -17.34 11.65 9.02
N GLU A 68 -17.00 12.24 10.17
CA GLU A 68 -16.25 13.51 10.21
C GLU A 68 -14.82 13.39 9.67
N GLY A 69 -14.17 12.24 9.89
CA GLY A 69 -12.80 11.98 9.45
C GLY A 69 -12.70 11.28 8.09
N ARG A 70 -13.80 11.16 7.34
CA ARG A 70 -13.89 10.33 6.11
C ARG A 70 -12.76 10.61 5.11
N ARG A 71 -12.40 11.88 4.88
CA ARG A 71 -11.30 12.24 3.97
C ARG A 71 -9.99 11.63 4.42
N ASP A 72 -9.63 11.81 5.69
CA ASP A 72 -8.39 11.30 6.24
C ASP A 72 -8.37 9.77 6.21
N TYR A 73 -9.50 9.13 6.54
CA TYR A 73 -9.62 7.67 6.50
C TYR A 73 -9.40 7.13 5.08
N LEU A 74 -10.04 7.73 4.07
CA LEU A 74 -9.87 7.34 2.66
C LEU A 74 -8.42 7.44 2.20
N TYR A 75 -7.71 8.51 2.58
CA TYR A 75 -6.30 8.67 2.25
C TYR A 75 -5.44 7.52 2.82
N TYR A 76 -5.63 7.22 4.11
CA TYR A 76 -4.83 6.19 4.78
C TYR A 76 -5.25 4.76 4.43
N LEU A 77 -6.52 4.54 4.08
CA LEU A 77 -6.99 3.27 3.49
C LEU A 77 -6.37 3.05 2.11
N ALA A 78 -6.32 4.08 1.26
CA ALA A 78 -5.64 4.01 -0.03
C ALA A 78 -4.15 3.65 0.13
N LEU A 79 -3.48 4.30 1.09
CA LEU A 79 -2.08 4.01 1.41
C LEU A 79 -1.89 2.57 1.92
N GLY A 80 -2.68 2.13 2.90
CA GLY A 80 -2.59 0.80 3.49
C GLY A 80 -2.80 -0.31 2.46
N GLU A 81 -3.88 -0.21 1.67
CA GLU A 81 -4.21 -1.19 0.63
C GLU A 81 -3.13 -1.24 -0.47
N ALA A 82 -2.59 -0.08 -0.87
CA ALA A 82 -1.50 -0.02 -1.84
C ALA A 82 -0.23 -0.73 -1.34
N ARG A 83 0.11 -0.58 -0.05
CA ARG A 83 1.24 -1.29 0.58
C ARG A 83 0.99 -2.80 0.69
N MET A 84 -0.26 -3.21 0.83
CA MET A 84 -0.69 -4.61 0.79
C MET A 84 -0.79 -5.19 -0.63
N LYS A 85 -0.58 -4.35 -1.66
CA LYS A 85 -0.74 -4.67 -3.08
C LYS A 85 -2.19 -4.95 -3.52
N ASN A 86 -3.15 -4.49 -2.74
CA ASN A 86 -4.57 -4.52 -3.09
C ASN A 86 -4.91 -3.27 -3.93
N TYR A 87 -4.30 -3.18 -5.11
CA TYR A 87 -4.28 -1.95 -5.91
C TYR A 87 -5.68 -1.48 -6.32
N ASP A 88 -6.60 -2.40 -6.62
CA ASP A 88 -7.97 -2.05 -7.00
C ASP A 88 -8.70 -1.30 -5.88
N ARG A 89 -8.61 -1.80 -4.64
CA ARG A 89 -9.20 -1.14 -3.46
C ARG A 89 -8.53 0.20 -3.19
N ALA A 90 -7.21 0.25 -3.29
CA ALA A 90 -6.46 1.48 -3.09
C ALA A 90 -6.89 2.60 -4.07
N LEU A 91 -7.05 2.27 -5.35
CA LEU A 91 -7.52 3.20 -6.38
C LEU A 91 -8.99 3.61 -6.16
N GLN A 92 -9.84 2.70 -5.68
CA GLN A 92 -11.23 3.04 -5.30
C GLN A 92 -11.26 4.08 -4.18
N TYR A 93 -10.41 3.94 -3.15
CA TYR A 93 -10.32 4.92 -2.08
C TYR A 93 -9.79 6.28 -2.55
N CYS A 94 -8.78 6.30 -3.44
CA CYS A 94 -8.32 7.55 -4.07
C CYS A 94 -9.46 8.25 -4.83
N LYS A 95 -10.23 7.52 -5.62
CA LYS A 95 -11.37 8.06 -6.37
C LYS A 95 -12.45 8.61 -5.44
N ALA A 96 -12.83 7.83 -4.42
CA ALA A 96 -13.81 8.27 -3.43
C ALA A 96 -13.35 9.52 -2.66
N PHE A 97 -12.05 9.68 -2.41
CA PHE A 97 -11.51 10.92 -1.85
C PHE A 97 -11.66 12.09 -2.84
N LEU A 98 -11.28 11.88 -4.10
CA LEU A 98 -11.31 12.93 -5.14
C LEU A 98 -12.74 13.36 -5.52
N GLU A 99 -13.75 12.53 -5.27
CA GLU A 99 -15.17 12.90 -5.33
C GLU A 99 -15.57 13.90 -4.24
N ILE A 100 -14.86 13.94 -3.10
CA ILE A 100 -15.09 14.88 -2.00
C ILE A 100 -14.39 16.21 -2.28
N GLU A 101 -13.11 16.17 -2.66
CA GLU A 101 -12.33 17.38 -2.99
C GLU A 101 -11.25 17.11 -4.03
N GLU A 102 -10.99 18.10 -4.89
CA GLU A 102 -9.80 18.06 -5.74
C GLU A 102 -8.54 18.25 -4.89
N ASN A 103 -7.70 17.23 -4.84
CA ASN A 103 -6.47 17.26 -4.05
C ASN A 103 -5.28 16.74 -4.88
N PRO A 104 -4.28 17.59 -5.21
CA PRO A 104 -3.10 17.19 -5.97
C PRO A 104 -2.27 16.09 -5.31
N GLN A 105 -2.28 16.00 -3.98
CA GLN A 105 -1.56 14.96 -3.25
C GLN A 105 -2.21 13.60 -3.48
N VAL A 106 -3.54 13.53 -3.43
CA VAL A 106 -4.29 12.29 -3.67
C VAL A 106 -4.20 11.86 -5.13
N ARG A 107 -4.22 12.81 -6.07
CA ARG A 107 -3.95 12.50 -7.50
C ARG A 107 -2.54 11.93 -7.69
N SER A 108 -1.54 12.52 -7.03
CA SER A 108 -0.16 12.00 -7.06
C SER A 108 -0.06 10.59 -6.46
N LEU A 109 -0.81 10.32 -5.38
CA LEU A 109 -0.91 9.00 -4.77
C LEU A 109 -1.55 7.98 -5.74
N GLU A 110 -2.68 8.34 -6.37
CA GLU A 110 -3.36 7.51 -7.37
C GLU A 110 -2.42 7.13 -8.53
N GLU A 111 -1.70 8.11 -9.09
CA GLU A 111 -0.70 7.87 -10.14
C GLU A 111 0.45 6.96 -9.68
N CYS A 112 0.90 7.12 -8.43
CA CYS A 112 1.94 6.28 -7.85
C CYS A 112 1.48 4.83 -7.71
N ILE A 113 0.24 4.63 -7.22
CA ILE A 113 -0.40 3.32 -7.10
C ILE A 113 -0.52 2.65 -8.46
N GLN A 114 -1.01 3.37 -9.48
CA GLN A 114 -1.14 2.85 -10.84
C GLN A 114 0.21 2.42 -11.43
N LYS A 115 1.26 3.24 -11.26
CA LYS A 115 2.62 2.90 -11.72
C LYS A 115 3.16 1.64 -11.03
N ARG A 116 2.87 1.45 -9.73
CA ARG A 116 3.27 0.24 -8.99
C ARG A 116 2.51 -1.00 -9.45
N TYR A 117 1.20 -0.89 -9.69
CA TYR A 117 0.38 -1.95 -10.26
C TYR A 117 0.94 -2.41 -11.62
N ASP A 118 1.16 -1.49 -12.56
CA ASP A 118 1.69 -1.82 -13.90
C ASP A 118 3.08 -2.48 -13.83
N LYS A 119 3.92 -2.03 -12.88
CA LYS A 119 5.26 -2.60 -12.67
C LYS A 119 5.19 -4.03 -12.15
N ASP A 120 4.31 -4.31 -11.19
CA ASP A 120 4.15 -5.66 -10.64
C ASP A 120 3.48 -6.61 -11.65
N LEU A 121 2.54 -6.12 -12.47
CA LEU A 121 1.98 -6.86 -13.59
C LEU A 121 3.06 -7.24 -14.61
N LYS A 122 3.93 -6.29 -15.01
CA LYS A 122 5.04 -6.54 -15.94
C LYS A 122 6.03 -7.59 -15.40
N LYS A 123 6.34 -7.57 -14.10
CA LYS A 123 7.18 -8.60 -13.47
C LYS A 123 6.53 -9.98 -13.55
N GLY A 124 5.21 -10.09 -13.31
CA GLY A 124 4.48 -11.35 -13.43
C GLY A 124 4.51 -11.92 -14.85
N MET A 125 4.36 -11.07 -15.86
CA MET A 125 4.44 -11.47 -17.28
C MET A 125 5.85 -11.90 -17.70
N ALA A 126 6.90 -11.24 -17.19
CA ALA A 126 8.29 -11.59 -17.49
C ALA A 126 8.70 -12.97 -16.94
N VAL A 127 8.06 -13.43 -15.86
CA VAL A 127 8.32 -14.76 -15.28
C VAL A 127 7.60 -15.88 -16.06
N ALA A 128 6.45 -15.59 -16.68
CA ALA A 128 5.71 -16.54 -17.50
C ALA A 128 6.23 -16.65 -18.96
N GLY A 129 7.01 -15.67 -19.43
CA GLY A 129 7.63 -15.66 -20.76
C GLY A 129 9.03 -16.26 -20.76
N GLY A 130 9.14 -17.59 -20.69
CA GLY A 130 10.42 -18.27 -20.89
C GLY A 130 11.02 -18.03 -22.29
N ALA A 131 12.24 -17.45 -22.29
CA ALA A 131 13.30 -17.42 -23.31
C ALA A 131 13.08 -16.76 -24.69
N VAL A 132 13.98 -15.81 -25.07
CA VAL A 132 14.98 -16.00 -26.15
C VAL A 132 16.25 -15.18 -25.85
N LEU A 133 17.38 -15.85 -25.62
CA LEU A 133 18.72 -15.27 -25.81
C LEU A 133 18.95 -15.11 -27.32
N VAL A 134 18.77 -13.89 -27.86
CA VAL A 134 19.28 -13.57 -29.19
C VAL A 134 20.75 -13.19 -29.04
N LEU A 135 21.62 -14.20 -29.06
CA LEU A 135 23.03 -13.99 -29.40
C LEU A 135 23.09 -13.60 -30.87
N GLY A 136 23.12 -12.30 -31.16
CA GLY A 136 23.34 -11.77 -32.49
C GLY A 136 24.15 -10.47 -32.39
N GLY A 137 25.44 -10.43 -32.67
CA GLY A 137 26.31 -11.49 -33.15
C GLY A 137 27.75 -10.98 -33.19
N ILE A 138 28.68 -11.92 -33.19
CA ILE A 138 29.93 -11.96 -33.96
C ILE A 138 30.50 -13.38 -33.74
N LEU A 139 30.88 -14.01 -34.86
CA LEU A 139 31.57 -15.30 -35.04
C LEU A 139 30.70 -16.56 -35.11
N GLY A 140 30.77 -17.20 -36.28
CA GLY A 140 30.08 -18.43 -36.62
C GLY A 140 30.88 -19.70 -36.34
N LEU A 141 30.53 -20.73 -37.14
CA LEU A 141 30.96 -22.14 -37.12
C LEU A 141 30.15 -22.99 -36.13
N GLY A 142 29.52 -24.11 -36.50
CA GLY A 142 29.74 -24.92 -37.69
C GLY A 142 28.56 -25.83 -38.01
N ILE A 143 28.45 -26.12 -39.30
CA ILE A 143 27.72 -27.23 -39.87
C ILE A 143 28.42 -28.51 -39.41
N ALA A 144 27.74 -29.38 -38.71
CA ALA A 144 28.04 -30.80 -38.74
C ALA A 144 26.79 -31.57 -38.37
N LEU A 145 26.21 -32.28 -39.34
CA LEU A 145 25.71 -33.65 -39.22
C LEU A 145 24.89 -33.99 -40.48
N ALA A 146 25.55 -34.55 -41.49
CA ALA A 146 24.87 -35.35 -42.51
C ALA A 146 25.85 -36.30 -43.23
N LYS A 147 25.72 -37.58 -42.87
CA LYS A 147 25.72 -38.78 -43.72
C LYS A 147 26.99 -39.62 -43.93
N LYS A 148 26.77 -40.89 -43.53
CA LYS A 148 27.25 -42.21 -43.99
C LYS A 148 28.47 -42.80 -43.31
#